data_AF-A0A2G2CS46-F1
#
_entry.id   AF-A0A2G2CS46-F1
#
_cell.length_a   1.000
_cell.length_b   1.000
_cell.length_c   1.000
_cell.angle_alpha   90.00
_cell.angle_beta   90.00
_cell.angle_gamma   90.00
#
_symmetry.space_group_name_H-M   'P 1'
#
loop_
_entity.id
_entity.type
_entity.pdbx_description
1 polymer ?
#
loop_
_entity_poly.entity_id
_entity_poly.type
_entity_poly.pdbx_seq_one_letter_code
_entity_poly.pdbx_strand_id
1 'polypeptide(L)'
;MVTLVTLNLKTKKMRNLLTVFAFAATMLFGIQTASAQQLSEDSTRPEVIAKTETAKLTETLDLTGDQSRTIFRALVAKEVAYRKNNLTTDTNSNSVEKKQIDNQLKDAMKKTLTAEQYAKWVKMNN
;
A
#
# COMPACT_ATOMS: atom_id res chain seq x y z
N MET A 1 52.76 -38.90 -14.88
CA MET A 1 52.08 -37.91 -14.03
C MET A 1 52.12 -36.57 -14.75
N VAL A 2 50.95 -36.02 -15.05
CA VAL A 2 50.79 -34.70 -15.67
C VAL A 2 50.69 -33.67 -14.55
N THR A 3 51.49 -32.60 -14.60
CA THR A 3 51.24 -31.42 -13.76
C THR A 3 51.28 -30.17 -14.63
N LEU A 4 50.15 -29.46 -14.56
CA LEU A 4 49.68 -28.40 -15.42
C LEU A 4 50.52 -27.12 -15.29
N VAL A 5 50.73 -26.48 -16.44
CA VAL A 5 51.17 -25.08 -16.60
C VAL A 5 50.06 -24.15 -16.10
N THR A 6 50.38 -23.21 -15.19
CA THR A 6 49.49 -22.09 -14.88
C THR A 6 50.09 -20.79 -15.40
N LEU A 7 49.44 -20.25 -16.43
CA LEU A 7 49.79 -19.03 -17.15
C LEU A 7 49.49 -17.80 -16.28
N ASN A 8 50.49 -16.96 -16.06
CA ASN A 8 50.39 -15.67 -15.36
C ASN A 8 49.72 -14.62 -16.27
N LEU A 9 48.44 -14.30 -16.05
CA LEU A 9 47.77 -13.18 -16.72
C LEU A 9 47.80 -11.92 -15.87
N LYS A 10 48.69 -11.01 -16.29
CA LYS A 10 48.91 -9.65 -15.80
C LYS A 10 47.76 -8.72 -16.20
N THR A 11 46.94 -8.26 -15.25
CA THR A 11 45.87 -7.26 -15.49
C THR A 11 46.24 -5.89 -14.92
N LYS A 12 47.24 -5.24 -15.52
CA LYS A 12 47.62 -3.84 -15.22
C LYS A 12 46.86 -2.86 -16.14
N LYS A 13 45.58 -2.57 -15.87
CA LYS A 13 44.84 -1.34 -16.30
C LYS A 13 43.31 -1.37 -16.01
N MET A 14 42.87 -1.54 -14.76
CA MET A 14 41.43 -1.38 -14.41
C MET A 14 41.18 -0.63 -13.10
N ARG A 15 42.10 0.22 -12.62
CA ARG A 15 41.95 0.87 -11.31
C ARG A 15 41.20 2.22 -11.33
N ASN A 16 41.00 2.83 -12.50
CA ASN A 16 40.41 4.18 -12.61
C ASN A 16 39.01 4.24 -13.22
N LEU A 17 38.47 3.13 -13.74
CA LEU A 17 37.10 3.07 -14.28
C LEU A 17 36.09 2.67 -13.18
N LEU A 18 36.53 1.84 -12.23
CA LEU A 18 35.70 1.37 -11.10
C LEU A 18 35.38 2.50 -10.09
N THR A 19 36.25 3.49 -9.94
CA THR A 19 36.06 4.61 -9.01
C THR A 19 35.04 5.65 -9.49
N VAL A 20 34.91 5.85 -10.81
CA VAL A 20 33.92 6.78 -11.38
C VAL A 20 32.50 6.19 -11.32
N PHE A 21 32.36 4.88 -11.51
CA PHE A 21 31.08 4.19 -11.35
C PHE A 21 30.56 4.21 -9.91
N ALA A 22 31.46 4.13 -8.92
CA ALA A 22 31.09 4.15 -7.51
C ALA A 22 30.52 5.51 -7.05
N PHE A 23 30.97 6.63 -7.63
CA PHE A 23 30.49 7.97 -7.27
C PHE A 23 29.14 8.33 -7.92
N ALA A 24 28.87 7.82 -9.14
CA ALA A 24 27.56 7.98 -9.78
C ALA A 24 26.47 7.11 -9.13
N ALA A 25 26.83 5.92 -8.63
CA ALA A 25 25.90 5.03 -7.94
C ALA A 25 25.40 5.64 -6.61
N THR A 26 26.26 6.28 -5.82
CA THR A 26 25.86 6.86 -4.52
C THR A 26 24.95 8.08 -4.67
N MET A 27 25.03 8.84 -5.78
CA MET A 27 24.07 9.93 -6.05
C MET A 27 22.68 9.41 -6.49
N LEU A 28 22.60 8.27 -7.18
CA LEU A 28 21.31 7.64 -7.53
C LEU A 28 20.60 7.01 -6.32
N PHE A 29 21.35 6.51 -5.33
CA PHE A 29 20.76 5.95 -4.10
C PHE A 29 20.56 6.99 -2.98
N GLY A 30 21.11 8.19 -3.10
CA GLY A 30 21.00 9.26 -2.10
C GLY A 30 19.65 10.01 -2.06
N ILE A 31 18.75 9.79 -3.02
CA ILE A 31 17.46 10.51 -3.10
C ILE A 31 16.37 9.88 -2.22
N GLN A 32 16.57 8.66 -1.70
CA GLN A 32 15.47 7.91 -1.07
C GLN A 32 15.19 8.28 0.41
N THR A 33 16.07 9.02 1.10
CA THR A 33 15.95 9.19 2.55
C THR A 33 15.18 10.44 2.99
N ALA A 34 14.93 11.41 2.12
CA ALA A 34 14.12 12.59 2.46
C ALA A 34 12.61 12.31 2.46
N SER A 35 12.16 11.24 1.79
CA SER A 35 10.73 10.91 1.65
C SER A 35 10.14 10.20 2.87
N ALA A 36 10.95 9.50 3.68
CA ALA A 36 10.44 8.60 4.72
C ALA A 36 9.75 9.32 5.89
N GLN A 37 10.18 10.56 6.20
CA GLN A 37 9.64 11.31 7.33
C GLN A 37 8.28 11.98 7.01
N GLN A 38 8.04 12.38 5.74
CA GLN A 38 6.70 12.76 5.27
C GLN A 38 5.82 11.53 4.99
N LEU A 39 6.40 10.41 4.52
CA LEU A 39 5.63 9.23 4.15
C LEU A 39 4.96 8.54 5.34
N SER A 40 5.60 8.56 6.52
CA SER A 40 5.01 8.00 7.75
C SER A 40 3.77 8.78 8.20
N GLU A 41 3.82 10.11 8.14
CA GLU A 41 2.65 10.96 8.44
C GLU A 41 1.54 10.83 7.36
N ASP A 42 1.92 10.79 6.08
CA ASP A 42 0.99 10.72 4.95
C ASP A 42 0.26 9.36 4.87
N SER A 43 0.96 8.26 5.18
CA SER A 43 0.40 6.89 5.15
C SER A 43 -0.72 6.61 6.15
N THR A 44 -0.83 7.41 7.21
CA THR A 44 -1.88 7.26 8.24
C THR A 44 -3.10 8.13 7.98
N ARG A 45 -3.09 8.92 6.90
CA ARG A 45 -4.22 9.77 6.55
C ARG A 45 -5.40 8.91 6.10
N PRO A 46 -6.62 9.19 6.58
CA PRO A 46 -7.85 8.49 6.18
C PRO A 46 -8.01 8.38 4.67
N GLU A 47 -7.61 9.41 3.92
CA GLU A 47 -7.71 9.42 2.47
C GLU A 47 -6.73 8.44 1.81
N VAL A 48 -5.54 8.26 2.35
CA VAL A 48 -4.52 7.34 1.81
C VAL A 48 -4.91 5.89 2.09
N ILE A 49 -5.41 5.63 3.31
CA ILE A 49 -5.95 4.32 3.70
C ILE A 49 -7.15 3.98 2.82
N ALA A 50 -8.14 4.87 2.74
CA ALA A 50 -9.35 4.67 1.94
C ALA A 50 -9.04 4.52 0.44
N LYS A 51 -8.06 5.25 -0.10
CA LYS A 51 -7.64 5.13 -1.51
C LYS A 51 -7.07 3.74 -1.79
N THR A 52 -6.23 3.24 -0.87
CA THR A 52 -5.63 1.91 -0.97
C THR A 52 -6.69 0.82 -0.90
N GLU A 53 -7.62 0.92 0.05
CA GLU A 53 -8.75 -0.02 0.16
C GLU A 53 -9.67 0.04 -1.07
N THR A 54 -9.99 1.24 -1.55
CA THR A 54 -10.82 1.41 -2.76
C THR A 54 -10.16 0.75 -3.96
N ALA A 55 -8.86 0.95 -4.18
CA ALA A 55 -8.16 0.32 -5.30
C ALA A 55 -8.25 -1.21 -5.26
N LYS A 56 -8.04 -1.81 -4.07
CA LYS A 56 -8.21 -3.26 -3.87
C LYS A 56 -9.63 -3.72 -4.17
N LEU A 57 -10.64 -2.97 -3.70
CA LEU A 57 -12.04 -3.29 -3.96
C LEU A 57 -12.42 -3.12 -5.43
N THR A 58 -11.89 -2.11 -6.11
CA THR A 58 -12.08 -1.89 -7.55
C THR A 58 -11.55 -3.06 -8.35
N GLU A 59 -10.33 -3.51 -8.07
CA GLU A 59 -9.74 -4.69 -8.73
C GLU A 59 -10.52 -5.98 -8.40
N THR A 60 -10.92 -6.16 -7.14
CA THR A 60 -11.54 -7.42 -6.73
C THR A 60 -12.99 -7.54 -7.15
N LEU A 61 -13.75 -6.45 -7.12
CA LEU A 61 -15.20 -6.42 -7.38
C LEU A 61 -15.53 -5.90 -8.78
N ASP A 62 -14.52 -5.52 -9.57
CA ASP A 62 -14.68 -4.88 -10.87
C ASP A 62 -15.62 -3.65 -10.77
N LEU A 63 -15.25 -2.71 -9.89
CA LEU A 63 -16.08 -1.55 -9.62
C LEU A 63 -16.04 -0.57 -10.79
N THR A 64 -17.19 -0.03 -11.17
CA THR A 64 -17.24 1.10 -12.10
C THR A 64 -16.61 2.35 -11.48
N GLY A 65 -16.30 3.37 -12.30
CA GLY A 65 -15.74 4.62 -11.81
C GLY A 65 -16.62 5.32 -10.77
N ASP A 66 -17.95 5.29 -10.95
CA ASP A 66 -18.90 5.91 -10.03
C ASP A 66 -19.08 5.11 -8.74
N GLN A 67 -19.08 3.77 -8.83
CA GLN A 67 -19.06 2.90 -7.66
C GLN A 67 -17.78 3.13 -6.84
N SER A 68 -16.62 3.15 -7.50
CA SER A 68 -15.32 3.39 -6.86
C SER A 68 -15.29 4.74 -6.15
N ARG A 69 -15.80 5.81 -6.78
CA ARG A 69 -15.85 7.14 -6.16
C ARG A 69 -16.77 7.19 -4.94
N THR A 70 -17.89 6.50 -5.00
CA THR A 70 -18.87 6.44 -3.90
C THR A 70 -18.31 5.64 -2.73
N ILE A 71 -17.70 4.48 -3.00
CA ILE A 71 -17.05 3.63 -2.00
C ILE A 71 -15.86 4.34 -1.36
N PHE A 72 -15.05 5.04 -2.14
CA PHE A 72 -13.96 5.86 -1.62
C PHE A 72 -14.45 6.86 -0.57
N ARG A 73 -15.52 7.60 -0.86
CA ARG A 73 -16.09 8.56 0.10
C ARG A 73 -16.61 7.87 1.37
N ALA A 74 -17.24 6.71 1.23
CA ALA A 74 -17.72 5.93 2.37
C ALA A 74 -16.56 5.42 3.24
N LEU A 75 -15.48 4.96 2.63
CA LEU A 75 -14.27 4.53 3.32
C LEU A 75 -13.55 5.69 4.00
N VAL A 76 -13.43 6.85 3.35
CA VAL A 76 -12.89 8.06 4.00
C VAL A 76 -13.72 8.41 5.24
N ALA A 77 -15.05 8.37 5.15
CA ALA A 77 -15.92 8.64 6.28
C ALA A 77 -15.71 7.64 7.43
N LYS A 78 -15.58 6.34 7.12
CA LYS A 78 -15.23 5.30 8.09
C LYS A 78 -13.89 5.60 8.77
N GLU A 79 -12.83 5.84 8.01
CA GLU A 79 -11.47 6.04 8.56
C GLU A 79 -11.38 7.32 9.39
N VAL A 80 -12.05 8.40 8.97
CA VAL A 80 -12.19 9.62 9.78
C VAL A 80 -12.93 9.34 11.09
N ALA A 81 -14.02 8.57 11.04
CA ALA A 81 -14.78 8.21 12.24
C ALA A 81 -14.00 7.27 13.16
N TYR A 82 -13.23 6.34 12.62
CA TYR A 82 -12.34 5.47 13.39
C TYR A 82 -11.30 6.29 14.14
N ARG A 83 -10.60 7.18 13.43
CA ARG A 83 -9.62 8.08 14.03
C ARG A 83 -10.23 8.99 15.10
N LYS A 84 -11.42 9.56 14.85
CA LYS A 84 -12.13 10.41 15.82
C LYS A 84 -12.46 9.68 17.12
N ASN A 85 -12.77 8.39 17.04
CA ASN A 85 -13.15 7.56 18.18
C ASN A 85 -11.98 6.73 18.73
N ASN A 86 -10.74 7.00 18.29
CA ASN A 86 -9.54 6.22 18.62
C ASN A 86 -9.74 4.70 18.41
N LEU A 87 -10.51 4.34 17.39
CA LEU A 87 -10.76 2.96 17.01
C LEU A 87 -9.67 2.50 16.05
N THR A 88 -9.30 1.23 16.18
CA THR A 88 -8.39 0.56 15.25
C THR A 88 -9.10 -0.62 14.61
N THR A 89 -8.64 -1.03 13.43
CA THR A 89 -9.09 -2.27 12.78
C THR A 89 -8.78 -3.52 13.61
N ASP A 90 -7.72 -3.48 14.44
CA ASP A 90 -7.20 -4.63 15.18
C ASP A 90 -7.75 -4.78 16.61
N THR A 91 -8.50 -3.81 17.10
CA THR A 91 -9.14 -3.97 18.40
C THR A 91 -10.49 -4.64 18.20
N ASN A 92 -10.67 -5.79 18.86
CA ASN A 92 -11.97 -6.39 19.20
C ASN A 92 -12.77 -5.46 20.15
N SER A 93 -12.78 -4.16 19.86
CA SER A 93 -13.58 -3.17 20.53
C SER A 93 -15.02 -3.47 20.15
N ASN A 94 -15.72 -4.16 21.05
CA ASN A 94 -17.17 -4.35 21.01
C ASN A 94 -17.93 -3.01 21.19
N SER A 95 -17.29 -1.88 20.88
CA SER A 95 -17.84 -0.55 21.03
C SER A 95 -19.03 -0.38 20.09
N VAL A 96 -20.08 0.25 20.63
CA VAL A 96 -21.32 0.54 19.91
C VAL A 96 -21.01 1.42 18.69
N GLU A 97 -20.05 2.32 18.86
CA GLU A 97 -19.55 3.25 17.86
C GLU A 97 -18.92 2.52 16.67
N LYS A 98 -18.06 1.52 16.93
CA LYS A 98 -17.44 0.73 15.84
C LYS A 98 -18.51 0.02 15.02
N LYS A 99 -19.46 -0.65 15.70
CA LYS A 99 -20.57 -1.35 15.02
C LYS A 99 -21.41 -0.39 14.20
N GLN A 100 -21.68 0.81 14.72
CA GLN A 100 -22.43 1.83 13.99
C GLN A 100 -21.69 2.29 12.74
N ILE A 101 -20.38 2.55 12.84
CA ILE A 101 -19.56 2.98 11.70
C ILE A 101 -19.48 1.85 10.65
N ASP A 102 -19.24 0.62 11.07
CA ASP A 102 -19.21 -0.54 10.17
C ASP A 102 -20.56 -0.78 9.49
N ASN A 103 -21.67 -0.58 10.20
CA ASN A 103 -23.02 -0.66 9.62
C ASN A 103 -23.26 0.45 8.58
N GLN A 104 -22.79 1.68 8.84
CA GLN A 104 -22.88 2.77 7.86
C GLN A 104 -22.10 2.45 6.59
N LEU A 105 -20.90 1.87 6.71
CA LEU A 105 -20.15 1.40 5.55
C LEU A 105 -20.93 0.29 4.83
N LYS A 106 -21.42 -0.71 5.55
CA LYS A 106 -22.19 -1.83 4.99
C LYS A 106 -23.42 -1.36 4.21
N ASP A 107 -24.15 -0.38 4.73
CA ASP A 107 -25.29 0.23 4.05
C ASP A 107 -24.88 0.97 2.77
N ALA A 108 -23.75 1.69 2.80
CA ALA A 108 -23.20 2.34 1.61
C ALA A 108 -22.79 1.31 0.55
N MET A 109 -22.13 0.22 0.96
CA MET A 109 -21.75 -0.88 0.07
C MET A 109 -22.98 -1.52 -0.56
N LYS A 110 -24.01 -1.84 0.25
CA LYS A 110 -25.25 -2.45 -0.24
C LYS A 110 -26.00 -1.58 -1.25
N LYS A 111 -25.96 -0.26 -1.09
CA LYS A 111 -26.61 0.70 -2.02
C LYS A 111 -25.81 0.92 -3.30
N THR A 112 -24.50 0.73 -3.27
CA THR A 112 -23.60 1.07 -4.37
C THR A 112 -23.24 -0.13 -5.25
N LEU A 113 -23.07 -1.30 -4.63
CA LEU A 113 -22.68 -2.53 -5.30
C LEU A 113 -23.88 -3.23 -5.93
N THR A 114 -23.64 -3.99 -7.00
CA THR A 114 -24.62 -4.96 -7.49
C THR A 114 -24.78 -6.10 -6.48
N ALA A 115 -25.85 -6.91 -6.62
CA ALA A 115 -26.07 -8.04 -5.74
C ALA A 115 -24.88 -9.03 -5.73
N GLU A 116 -24.27 -9.28 -6.89
CA GLU A 116 -23.12 -10.16 -7.05
C GLU A 116 -21.85 -9.57 -6.40
N GLN A 117 -21.58 -8.29 -6.65
CA GLN A 117 -20.45 -7.58 -6.06
C GLN A 117 -20.57 -7.50 -4.54
N TYR A 118 -21.77 -7.23 -4.02
CA TYR A 118 -22.04 -7.19 -2.58
C TYR A 118 -21.86 -8.57 -1.94
N ALA A 119 -22.35 -9.64 -2.58
CA ALA A 119 -22.16 -11.00 -2.09
C ALA A 119 -20.67 -11.38 -2.04
N LYS A 120 -19.88 -10.97 -3.04
CA LYS A 120 -18.43 -11.17 -3.06
C LYS A 120 -17.75 -10.38 -1.94
N TRP A 121 -18.11 -9.12 -1.76
CA TRP A 121 -17.60 -8.28 -0.68
C TRP A 121 -17.90 -8.85 0.71
N VAL A 122 -19.12 -9.32 0.97
CA VAL A 122 -19.48 -9.94 2.25
C VAL A 122 -18.62 -11.17 2.54
N LYS A 123 -18.31 -12.00 1.53
CA LYS A 123 -17.44 -13.17 1.69
C LYS A 123 -15.98 -12.81 1.99
N MET A 124 -15.50 -11.65 1.57
CA MET A 124 -14.15 -11.18 1.86
C MET A 124 -14.02 -10.59 3.27
N ASN A 125 -15.13 -10.15 3.85
CA ASN A 125 -15.17 -9.41 5.12
C ASN A 125 -15.76 -10.22 6.30
N ASN A 126 -16.16 -11.47 6.07
CA ASN A 126 -16.61 -12.45 7.08
C ASN A 126 -15.50 -13.45 7.38
#